data_AF-A0A2E7QTI2-F1
#
_entry.id   AF-A0A2E7QTI2-F1
#
_cell.length_a   1.000
_cell.length_b   1.000
_cell.length_c   1.000
_cell.angle_alpha   90.00
_cell.angle_beta   90.00
_cell.angle_gamma   90.00
#
_symmetry.space_group_name_H-M   'P 1'
#
loop_
_entity.id
_entity.type
_entity.pdbx_description
1 polymer ?
#
loop_
_entity_poly.entity_id
_entity_poly.type
_entity_poly.pdbx_seq_one_letter_code
_entity_poly.pdbx_strand_id
1 'polypeptide(L)'
;MSNIIVNILIIVHAVAAIFMAWPFYALILTGERSKLEPPFNIADDLQENIIRAQSYRCLVYQISLLISGITIIILKTDGELLQTLQTNLRILAKVLLVVLLVCMNIYMVFYLQERIDKNIRLFPENPRVAPLIAKYRGRRRWMAAVCLWYVLMAVILGVQAWVSFGQNFIIVSAVIAALFVLRAYQRLSPFGWL
;
A
#
# COMPACT_ATOMS: atom_id res chain seq x y z
N MET A 1 -9.12 26.35 20.24
CA MET A 1 -7.90 25.51 20.07
C MET A 1 -8.19 24.18 19.39
N SER A 2 -9.23 23.42 19.80
CA SER A 2 -9.61 22.12 19.19
C SER A 2 -9.71 22.14 17.64
N ASN A 3 -10.37 23.14 17.05
CA ASN A 3 -10.54 23.22 15.59
C ASN A 3 -9.23 23.34 14.79
N ILE A 4 -8.21 24.03 15.31
CA ILE A 4 -6.92 24.17 14.61
C ILE A 4 -6.19 22.82 14.60
N ILE A 5 -6.18 22.12 15.73
CA ILE A 5 -5.54 20.80 15.87
C ILE A 5 -6.21 19.79 14.94
N VAL A 6 -7.55 19.75 14.91
CA VAL A 6 -8.31 18.87 14.02
C VAL A 6 -8.01 19.17 12.54
N ASN A 7 -7.93 20.44 12.15
CA ASN A 7 -7.60 20.82 10.77
C ASN A 7 -6.18 20.40 10.37
N ILE A 8 -5.20 20.59 11.25
CA ILE A 8 -3.83 20.12 11.03
C ILE A 8 -3.80 18.60 10.87
N LEU A 9 -4.51 17.87 11.73
CA LEU A 9 -4.59 16.41 11.64
C LEU A 9 -5.25 15.94 10.33
N ILE A 10 -6.29 16.63 9.85
CA ILE A 10 -6.91 16.33 8.56
C ILE A 10 -5.91 16.49 7.42
N ILE A 11 -5.10 17.56 7.44
CA ILE A 11 -4.05 17.78 6.43
C ILE A 11 -3.01 16.65 6.50
N VAL A 12 -2.51 16.34 7.69
CA VAL A 12 -1.54 15.23 7.88
C VAL A 12 -2.12 13.90 7.41
N HIS A 13 -3.39 13.62 7.72
CA HIS A 13 -4.10 12.42 7.29
C HIS A 13 -4.21 12.34 5.77
N ALA A 14 -4.60 13.44 5.11
CA ALA A 14 -4.71 13.51 3.66
C ALA A 14 -3.34 13.32 2.98
N VAL A 15 -2.30 13.98 3.48
CA VAL A 15 -0.93 13.86 2.96
C VAL A 15 -0.41 12.43 3.10
N ALA A 16 -0.61 11.80 4.27
CA ALA A 16 -0.24 10.40 4.48
C ALA A 16 -0.98 9.45 3.52
N ALA A 17 -2.26 9.72 3.24
CA ALA A 17 -3.07 8.94 2.31
C ALA A 17 -2.53 9.02 0.86
N ILE A 18 -2.03 10.18 0.45
CA ILE A 18 -1.45 10.38 -0.90
C ILE A 18 -0.11 9.62 -1.00
N PHE A 19 0.77 9.77 -0.03
CA PHE A 19 2.10 9.16 -0.06
C PHE A 19 2.11 7.65 0.15
N MET A 20 1.02 7.05 0.67
CA MET A 20 0.90 5.59 0.76
C MET A 20 0.62 4.89 -0.58
N ALA A 21 0.44 5.63 -1.69
CA ALA A 21 0.23 5.07 -3.04
C ALA A 21 1.48 4.38 -3.66
N TRP A 22 2.54 4.18 -2.87
CA TRP A 22 3.75 3.44 -3.22
C TRP A 22 3.54 2.08 -3.92
N PRO A 23 2.56 1.22 -3.53
CA PRO A 23 2.40 -0.10 -4.15
C PRO A 23 2.26 -0.06 -5.69
N PHE A 24 1.69 1.01 -6.24
CA PHE A 24 1.60 1.21 -7.68
C PHE A 24 2.98 1.37 -8.34
N TYR A 25 3.82 2.25 -7.80
CA TYR A 25 5.18 2.46 -8.31
C TYR A 25 6.05 1.21 -8.15
N ALA A 26 5.84 0.43 -7.08
CA ALA A 26 6.52 -0.85 -6.90
C ALA A 26 6.16 -1.86 -8.01
N LEU A 27 4.91 -1.90 -8.48
CA LEU A 27 4.50 -2.75 -9.61
C LEU A 27 5.18 -2.31 -10.91
N ILE A 28 5.22 -1.01 -11.20
CA ILE A 28 5.88 -0.48 -12.40
C ILE A 28 7.37 -0.81 -12.37
N LEU A 29 8.07 -0.47 -11.28
CA LEU A 29 9.49 -0.78 -11.11
C LEU A 29 9.77 -2.28 -11.32
N THR A 30 9.03 -3.15 -10.63
CA THR A 30 9.24 -4.59 -10.76
C THR A 30 8.87 -5.16 -12.13
N GLY A 31 8.02 -4.48 -12.90
CA GLY A 31 7.76 -4.79 -14.31
C GLY A 31 8.92 -4.37 -15.23
N GLU A 32 9.46 -3.17 -15.04
CA GLU A 32 10.63 -2.64 -15.77
C GLU A 32 11.92 -3.44 -15.53
N ARG A 33 11.99 -4.18 -14.42
CA ARG A 33 13.13 -4.99 -14.03
C ARG A 33 13.59 -6.00 -15.09
N SER A 34 12.68 -6.52 -15.91
CA SER A 34 13.06 -7.47 -16.98
C SER A 34 13.90 -6.83 -18.08
N LYS A 35 13.96 -5.50 -18.16
CA LYS A 35 14.81 -4.77 -19.12
C LYS A 35 16.24 -4.57 -18.62
N LEU A 36 16.54 -4.89 -17.36
CA LEU A 36 17.85 -4.65 -16.72
C LEU A 36 18.83 -5.80 -16.92
N GLU A 37 18.81 -6.50 -18.06
CA GLU A 37 19.68 -7.66 -18.29
C GLU A 37 21.18 -7.27 -18.25
N PRO A 38 22.07 -8.13 -17.70
CA PRO A 38 21.79 -9.44 -17.08
C PRO A 38 21.21 -9.32 -15.65
N PRO A 39 20.44 -10.31 -15.17
CA PRO A 39 19.87 -10.28 -13.82
C PRO A 39 20.97 -10.25 -12.74
N PHE A 40 20.66 -9.65 -11.57
CA PHE A 40 21.59 -9.49 -10.45
C PHE A 40 22.83 -8.62 -10.77
N ASN A 41 22.63 -7.56 -11.56
CA ASN A 41 23.63 -6.53 -11.80
C ASN A 41 23.46 -5.33 -10.83
N ILE A 42 24.34 -4.34 -10.94
CA ILE A 42 24.31 -3.12 -10.10
C ILE A 42 22.97 -2.38 -10.22
N ALA A 43 22.35 -2.37 -11.40
CA ALA A 43 21.06 -1.74 -11.60
C ALA A 43 19.91 -2.50 -10.88
N ASP A 44 19.97 -3.84 -10.89
CA ASP A 44 19.06 -4.74 -10.18
C ASP A 44 19.10 -4.48 -8.66
N ASP A 45 20.31 -4.31 -8.12
CA ASP A 45 20.55 -4.02 -6.70
C ASP A 45 20.08 -2.62 -6.32
N LEU A 46 20.33 -1.62 -7.16
CA LEU A 46 19.82 -0.27 -6.95
C LEU A 46 18.29 -0.27 -6.90
N GLN A 47 17.65 -0.95 -7.86
CA GLN A 47 16.20 -1.04 -7.91
C GLN A 47 15.64 -1.77 -6.68
N GLU A 48 16.30 -2.83 -6.23
CA GLU A 48 15.93 -3.56 -5.01
C GLU A 48 16.03 -2.68 -3.76
N ASN A 49 17.10 -1.89 -3.65
CA ASN A 49 17.30 -0.95 -2.55
C ASN A 49 16.22 0.14 -2.52
N ILE A 50 15.83 0.67 -3.68
CA ILE A 50 14.72 1.63 -3.81
C ILE A 50 13.42 0.99 -3.34
N ILE A 51 13.10 -0.22 -3.81
CA ILE A 51 11.86 -0.93 -3.43
C ILE A 51 11.81 -1.17 -1.92
N ARG A 52 12.93 -1.59 -1.33
CA ARG A 52 13.06 -1.78 0.11
C ARG A 52 12.80 -0.49 0.86
N ALA A 53 13.56 0.57 0.57
CA ALA A 53 13.49 1.84 1.29
C ALA A 53 12.08 2.44 1.27
N GLN A 54 11.40 2.35 0.12
CA GLN A 54 10.07 2.91 -0.03
C GLN A 54 8.97 2.08 0.66
N SER A 55 9.16 0.76 0.81
CA SER A 55 8.25 -0.08 1.59
C SER A 55 8.24 0.34 3.07
N TYR A 56 9.41 0.65 3.66
CA TYR A 56 9.49 1.21 5.02
C TYR A 56 8.78 2.57 5.13
N ARG A 57 8.98 3.47 4.17
CA ARG A 57 8.31 4.78 4.16
C ARG A 57 6.79 4.63 4.05
N CYS A 58 6.32 3.73 3.19
CA CYS A 58 4.90 3.41 3.05
C CYS A 58 4.31 2.90 4.38
N LEU A 59 5.04 2.06 5.12
CA LEU A 59 4.62 1.60 6.44
C LEU A 59 4.47 2.77 7.42
N VAL A 60 5.43 3.70 7.45
CA VAL A 60 5.36 4.91 8.29
C VAL A 60 4.13 5.74 7.92
N TYR A 61 3.88 6.00 6.63
CA TYR A 61 2.70 6.75 6.20
C TYR A 61 1.39 6.05 6.56
N GLN A 62 1.31 4.72 6.44
CA GLN A 62 0.11 3.97 6.83
C GLN A 62 -0.14 4.01 8.34
N ILE A 63 0.91 3.95 9.17
CA ILE A 63 0.80 4.12 10.62
C ILE A 63 0.38 5.55 10.96
N SER A 64 0.98 6.56 10.34
CA SER A 64 0.58 7.97 10.51
C SER A 64 -0.87 8.20 10.09
N LEU A 65 -1.33 7.57 9.00
CA LEU A 65 -2.71 7.62 8.54
C LEU A 65 -3.67 7.01 9.57
N LEU A 66 -3.30 5.86 10.14
CA LEU A 66 -4.10 5.18 11.16
C LEU A 66 -4.20 6.03 12.44
N ILE A 67 -3.06 6.48 12.97
CA ILE A 67 -3.00 7.29 14.20
C ILE A 67 -3.77 8.59 14.00
N SER A 68 -3.50 9.34 12.94
CA SER A 68 -4.22 10.59 12.66
C SER A 68 -5.72 10.36 12.49
N GLY A 69 -6.13 9.29 11.82
CA GLY A 69 -7.54 8.95 11.62
C GLY A 69 -8.26 8.67 12.94
N ILE A 70 -7.66 7.86 13.82
CA ILE A 70 -8.23 7.56 15.15
C ILE A 70 -8.29 8.82 16.01
N THR A 71 -7.24 9.63 16.03
CA THR A 71 -7.23 10.89 16.79
C THR A 71 -8.29 11.87 16.31
N ILE A 72 -8.52 11.98 14.99
CA ILE A 72 -9.60 12.82 14.44
C ILE A 72 -10.97 12.34 14.92
N ILE A 73 -11.21 11.03 14.97
CA ILE A 73 -12.49 10.48 15.46
C ILE A 73 -12.67 10.86 16.93
N ILE A 74 -11.67 10.55 17.78
CA ILE A 74 -11.70 10.86 19.22
C ILE A 74 -12.00 12.34 19.47
N LEU A 75 -11.32 13.25 18.76
CA LEU A 75 -11.49 14.69 18.95
C LEU A 75 -12.82 15.24 18.42
N LYS A 76 -13.44 14.60 17.42
CA LYS A 76 -14.73 15.03 16.87
C LYS A 76 -15.93 14.47 17.63
N THR A 77 -15.75 13.40 18.38
CA THR A 77 -16.83 12.67 19.08
C THR A 77 -16.65 12.75 20.60
N ASP A 78 -15.90 13.74 21.09
CA ASP A 78 -15.61 13.96 22.51
C ASP A 78 -15.16 12.71 23.28
N GLY A 79 -14.40 11.82 22.61
CA GLY A 79 -13.88 10.57 23.19
C GLY A 79 -14.67 9.30 22.86
N GLU A 80 -15.84 9.39 22.21
CA GLU A 80 -16.71 8.25 21.90
C GLU A 80 -16.27 7.42 20.67
N LEU A 81 -15.03 6.93 20.67
CA LEU A 81 -14.47 6.15 19.56
C LEU A 81 -15.28 4.88 19.27
N LEU A 82 -15.57 4.07 20.30
CA LEU A 82 -16.19 2.76 20.12
C LEU A 82 -17.62 2.87 19.59
N GLN A 83 -18.40 3.80 20.15
CA GLN A 83 -19.77 4.06 19.72
C GLN A 83 -19.82 4.59 18.28
N THR A 84 -18.89 5.47 17.91
CA THR A 84 -18.78 5.97 16.53
C THR A 84 -18.46 4.87 15.54
N LEU A 85 -17.54 3.96 15.88
CA LEU A 85 -17.18 2.83 15.04
C LEU A 85 -18.33 1.82 14.89
N GLN A 86 -19.08 1.56 15.95
CA GLN A 86 -20.23 0.65 15.91
C GLN A 86 -21.42 1.21 15.12
N THR A 87 -21.67 2.51 15.22
CA THR A 87 -22.79 3.18 14.54
C THR A 87 -22.50 3.47 13.07
N ASN A 88 -21.22 3.73 12.72
CA ASN A 88 -20.82 4.07 11.36
C ASN A 88 -19.99 2.95 10.71
N LEU A 89 -20.69 1.98 10.11
CA LEU A 89 -20.08 0.85 9.39
C LEU A 89 -19.07 1.28 8.31
N ARG A 90 -19.26 2.46 7.69
CA ARG A 90 -18.34 3.00 6.67
C ARG A 90 -16.98 3.38 7.28
N ILE A 91 -17.00 4.03 8.44
CA ILE A 91 -15.78 4.44 9.16
C ILE A 91 -15.08 3.18 9.70
N LEU A 92 -15.84 2.25 10.28
CA LEU A 92 -15.32 0.96 10.72
C LEU A 92 -14.63 0.19 9.58
N ALA A 93 -15.29 0.07 8.42
CA ALA A 93 -14.73 -0.59 7.25
C ALA A 93 -13.41 0.05 6.81
N LYS A 94 -13.33 1.40 6.80
CA LYS A 94 -12.10 2.13 6.48
C LYS A 94 -10.98 1.83 7.50
N VAL A 95 -11.28 1.85 8.80
CA VAL A 95 -10.30 1.56 9.86
C VAL A 95 -9.78 0.12 9.72
N LEU A 96 -10.67 -0.86 9.58
CA LEU A 96 -10.28 -2.26 9.39
C LEU A 96 -9.40 -2.46 8.16
N LEU A 97 -9.72 -1.77 7.06
CA LEU A 97 -8.96 -1.86 5.83
C LEU A 97 -7.56 -1.24 5.97
N VAL A 98 -7.42 -0.11 6.68
CA VAL A 98 -6.11 0.51 6.96
C VAL A 98 -5.29 -0.38 7.89
N VAL A 99 -5.90 -0.98 8.92
CA VAL A 99 -5.22 -1.96 9.79
C VAL A 99 -4.72 -3.15 8.98
N LEU A 100 -5.54 -3.68 8.08
CA LEU A 100 -5.13 -4.78 7.19
C LEU A 100 -3.94 -4.37 6.30
N LEU A 101 -3.97 -3.15 5.72
CA LEU A 101 -2.86 -2.61 4.93
C LEU A 101 -1.55 -2.54 5.74
N VAL A 102 -1.62 -2.03 6.98
CA VAL A 102 -0.46 -1.98 7.88
C VAL A 102 0.07 -3.39 8.14
N CYS A 103 -0.78 -4.34 8.50
CA CYS A 103 -0.37 -5.73 8.76
C CYS A 103 0.28 -6.39 7.54
N MET A 104 -0.30 -6.20 6.35
CA MET A 104 0.29 -6.70 5.10
C MET A 104 1.66 -6.09 4.83
N ASN A 105 1.82 -4.80 5.09
CA ASN A 105 3.07 -4.09 4.85
C ASN A 105 4.16 -4.49 5.87
N ILE A 106 3.79 -4.68 7.14
CA ILE A 106 4.67 -5.27 8.17
C ILE A 106 5.20 -6.62 7.68
N TYR A 107 4.32 -7.50 7.18
CA TYR A 107 4.75 -8.79 6.64
C TYR A 107 5.72 -8.62 5.44
N MET A 108 5.43 -7.72 4.51
CA MET A 108 6.32 -7.48 3.36
C MET A 108 7.70 -6.97 3.80
N VAL A 109 7.73 -6.00 4.71
CA VAL A 109 8.96 -5.33 5.16
C VAL A 109 9.82 -6.24 6.02
N PHE A 110 9.24 -6.96 6.98
CA PHE A 110 10.02 -7.71 7.95
C PHE A 110 10.24 -9.16 7.53
N TYR A 111 9.26 -9.82 6.92
CA TYR A 111 9.40 -11.23 6.56
C TYR A 111 9.91 -11.40 5.13
N LEU A 112 9.23 -10.77 4.17
CA LEU A 112 9.49 -11.05 2.76
C LEU A 112 10.79 -10.39 2.26
N GLN A 113 11.07 -9.17 2.68
CA GLN A 113 12.31 -8.47 2.35
C GLN A 113 13.54 -9.20 2.92
N GLU A 114 13.49 -9.64 4.17
CA GLU A 114 14.61 -10.36 4.80
C GLU A 114 14.94 -11.65 4.04
N ARG A 115 13.90 -12.40 3.63
CA ARG A 115 14.09 -13.60 2.80
C ARG A 115 14.72 -13.28 1.45
N ILE A 116 14.37 -12.16 0.82
CA ILE A 116 14.99 -11.72 -0.44
C ILE A 116 16.45 -11.37 -0.20
N ASP A 117 16.74 -10.50 0.77
CA ASP A 117 18.09 -10.02 1.08
C ASP A 117 19.03 -11.18 1.46
N LYS A 118 18.54 -12.16 2.24
CA LYS A 118 19.30 -13.36 2.60
C LYS A 118 19.70 -14.17 1.37
N ASN A 119 18.78 -14.38 0.42
CA ASN A 119 19.09 -15.17 -0.78
C ASN A 119 19.95 -14.40 -1.77
N ILE A 120 19.79 -13.08 -1.90
CA ILE A 120 20.67 -12.24 -2.73
C ILE A 120 22.12 -12.32 -2.26
N ARG A 121 22.37 -12.27 -0.94
CA ARG A 121 23.72 -12.40 -0.38
C ARG A 121 24.38 -13.76 -0.67
N LEU A 122 23.58 -14.82 -0.79
CA LEU A 122 24.07 -16.17 -1.09
C LEU A 122 24.26 -16.44 -2.59
N PHE A 123 23.75 -15.56 -3.47
CA PHE A 123 23.76 -15.77 -4.90
C PHE A 123 25.16 -15.88 -5.53
N PRO A 124 26.15 -15.03 -5.18
CA PRO A 124 27.50 -15.12 -5.75
C PRO A 124 28.17 -16.47 -5.51
N GLU A 125 27.90 -17.10 -4.37
CA GLU A 125 28.48 -18.40 -3.97
C GLU A 125 27.62 -19.59 -4.43
N ASN A 126 26.30 -19.40 -4.54
CA ASN A 126 25.37 -20.46 -4.89
C ASN A 126 24.31 -19.98 -5.89
N PRO A 127 24.58 -20.05 -7.21
CA PRO A 127 23.63 -19.64 -8.24
C PRO A 127 22.28 -20.38 -8.22
N ARG A 128 22.19 -21.53 -7.52
CA ARG A 128 20.93 -22.31 -7.38
C ARG A 128 19.87 -21.57 -6.56
N VAL A 129 20.20 -20.48 -5.87
CA VAL A 129 19.23 -19.65 -5.14
C VAL A 129 18.45 -18.68 -6.02
N ALA A 130 18.84 -18.47 -7.28
CA ALA A 130 18.14 -17.61 -8.24
C ALA A 130 16.62 -17.86 -8.33
N PRO A 131 16.12 -19.11 -8.49
CA PRO A 131 14.68 -19.37 -8.50
C PRO A 131 13.98 -19.05 -7.17
N LEU A 132 14.67 -19.17 -6.03
CA LEU A 132 14.11 -18.78 -4.73
C LEU A 132 13.95 -17.26 -4.64
N ILE A 133 14.93 -16.49 -5.14
CA ILE A 133 14.83 -15.03 -5.19
C ILE A 133 13.66 -14.62 -6.09
N ALA A 134 13.54 -15.22 -7.28
CA ALA A 134 12.43 -14.96 -8.20
C ALA A 134 11.07 -15.27 -7.55
N LYS A 135 10.96 -16.39 -6.82
CA LYS A 135 9.74 -16.76 -6.08
C LYS A 135 9.35 -15.71 -5.03
N TYR A 136 10.30 -15.27 -4.19
CA TYR A 136 10.00 -14.26 -3.16
C TYR A 136 9.70 -12.89 -3.75
N ARG A 137 10.44 -12.46 -4.79
CA ARG A 137 10.15 -11.22 -5.54
C ARG A 137 8.77 -11.27 -6.20
N GLY A 138 8.39 -12.41 -6.77
CA GLY A 138 7.04 -12.63 -7.33
C GLY A 138 5.94 -12.53 -6.28
N ARG A 139 6.13 -13.14 -5.10
CA ARG A 139 5.19 -13.00 -3.98
C ARG A 139 5.07 -11.55 -3.53
N ARG A 140 6.16 -10.78 -3.48
CA ARG A 140 6.13 -9.36 -3.10
C ARG A 140 5.35 -8.54 -4.12
N ARG A 141 5.58 -8.79 -5.42
CA ARG A 141 4.84 -8.13 -6.50
C ARG A 141 3.35 -8.41 -6.40
N TRP A 142 2.95 -9.65 -6.14
CA TRP A 142 1.54 -10.00 -5.96
C TRP A 142 0.94 -9.30 -4.72
N MET A 143 1.64 -9.29 -3.59
CA MET A 143 1.18 -8.58 -2.39
C MET A 143 1.07 -7.07 -2.62
N ALA A 144 1.99 -6.45 -3.37
CA ALA A 144 1.90 -5.04 -3.75
C ALA A 144 0.65 -4.76 -4.59
N ALA A 145 0.26 -5.66 -5.50
CA ALA A 145 -0.99 -5.56 -6.25
C ALA A 145 -2.22 -5.61 -5.32
N VAL A 146 -2.26 -6.57 -4.40
CA VAL A 146 -3.35 -6.67 -3.43
C VAL A 146 -3.41 -5.43 -2.53
N CYS A 147 -2.26 -4.94 -2.05
CA CYS A 147 -2.17 -3.69 -1.30
C CYS A 147 -2.67 -2.49 -2.10
N LEU A 148 -2.35 -2.40 -3.39
CA LEU A 148 -2.85 -1.32 -4.26
C LEU A 148 -4.37 -1.35 -4.35
N TRP A 149 -4.97 -2.53 -4.51
CA TRP A 149 -6.43 -2.67 -4.54
C TRP A 149 -7.06 -2.18 -3.22
N TYR A 150 -6.51 -2.60 -2.09
CA TYR A 150 -6.97 -2.10 -0.79
C TYR A 150 -6.80 -0.58 -0.64
N VAL A 151 -5.67 -0.01 -1.04
CA VAL A 151 -5.45 1.44 -1.03
C VAL A 151 -6.53 2.18 -1.82
N LEU A 152 -6.85 1.71 -3.03
CA LEU A 152 -7.92 2.30 -3.86
C LEU A 152 -9.28 2.20 -3.18
N MET A 153 -9.59 1.04 -2.56
CA MET A 153 -10.82 0.87 -1.78
C MET A 153 -10.86 1.80 -0.56
N ALA A 154 -9.73 2.01 0.12
CA ALA A 154 -9.62 2.94 1.25
C ALA A 154 -9.96 4.38 0.82
N VAL A 155 -9.49 4.78 -0.36
CA VAL A 155 -9.75 6.09 -0.95
C VAL A 155 -11.22 6.23 -1.33
N ILE A 156 -11.81 5.24 -2.01
CA ILE A 156 -13.23 5.24 -2.40
C ILE A 156 -14.12 5.37 -1.15
N LEU A 157 -13.88 4.56 -0.12
CA LEU A 157 -14.59 4.64 1.16
C LEU A 157 -14.34 5.98 1.87
N GLY A 158 -13.12 6.52 1.74
CA GLY A 158 -12.74 7.82 2.26
C GLY A 158 -13.57 8.96 1.65
N VAL A 159 -13.73 8.98 0.33
CA VAL A 159 -14.60 9.96 -0.36
C VAL A 159 -16.06 9.73 0.02
N GLN A 160 -16.48 8.48 0.18
CA GLN A 160 -17.86 8.14 0.55
C GLN A 160 -18.25 8.65 1.96
N ALA A 161 -17.28 8.86 2.84
CA ALA A 161 -17.52 9.46 4.16
C ALA A 161 -17.93 10.94 4.07
N TRP A 162 -17.60 11.62 2.97
CA TRP A 162 -17.96 13.02 2.72
C TRP A 162 -19.16 13.15 1.78
N VAL A 163 -19.26 12.28 0.77
CA VAL A 163 -20.33 12.30 -0.24
C VAL A 163 -20.92 10.91 -0.35
N SER A 164 -22.22 10.76 -0.10
CA SER A 164 -22.85 9.42 -0.14
C SER A 164 -23.09 8.97 -1.58
N PHE A 165 -22.28 8.03 -2.07
CA PHE A 165 -22.54 7.31 -3.31
C PHE A 165 -23.50 6.13 -3.11
N GLY A 166 -24.26 5.78 -4.15
CA GLY A 166 -25.09 4.58 -4.17
C GLY A 166 -24.25 3.30 -4.19
N GLN A 167 -24.81 2.18 -3.71
CA GLN A 167 -24.11 0.89 -3.64
C GLN A 167 -23.57 0.42 -4.99
N ASN A 168 -24.34 0.63 -6.07
CA ASN A 168 -23.94 0.27 -7.43
C ASN A 168 -22.63 0.97 -7.85
N PHE A 169 -22.48 2.25 -7.49
CA PHE A 169 -21.26 2.99 -7.81
C PHE A 169 -20.04 2.40 -7.10
N ILE A 170 -20.16 2.03 -5.84
CA ILE A 170 -19.07 1.42 -5.05
C ILE A 170 -18.65 0.09 -5.67
N ILE A 171 -19.61 -0.77 -6.04
CA ILE A 171 -19.35 -2.06 -6.66
C ILE A 171 -18.62 -1.86 -7.99
N VAL A 172 -19.12 -0.95 -8.84
CA VAL A 172 -18.48 -0.65 -10.14
C VAL A 172 -17.07 -0.09 -9.94
N SER A 173 -16.87 0.86 -9.01
CA SER A 173 -15.54 1.40 -8.69
C SER A 173 -14.59 0.33 -8.16
N ALA A 174 -15.07 -0.60 -7.33
CA ALA A 174 -14.28 -1.70 -6.80
C ALA A 174 -13.83 -2.67 -7.92
N VAL A 175 -14.73 -2.96 -8.87
CA VAL A 175 -14.40 -3.78 -10.05
C VAL A 175 -13.40 -3.07 -10.95
N ILE A 176 -13.60 -1.78 -11.24
CA ILE A 176 -12.67 -0.98 -12.05
C ILE A 176 -11.28 -0.95 -11.37
N ALA A 177 -11.23 -0.74 -10.06
CA ALA A 177 -9.99 -0.77 -9.29
C ALA A 177 -9.31 -2.15 -9.37
N ALA A 178 -10.07 -3.24 -9.26
CA ALA A 178 -9.54 -4.60 -9.39
C ALA A 178 -8.96 -4.87 -10.79
N LEU A 179 -9.68 -4.46 -11.85
CA LEU A 179 -9.23 -4.58 -13.24
C LEU A 179 -7.97 -3.76 -13.50
N PHE A 180 -7.91 -2.53 -12.97
CA PHE A 180 -6.74 -1.66 -13.06
C PHE A 180 -5.52 -2.31 -12.39
N VAL A 181 -5.68 -2.81 -11.17
CA VAL A 181 -4.62 -3.51 -10.42
C VAL A 181 -4.17 -4.77 -11.16
N LEU A 182 -5.09 -5.56 -11.69
CA LEU A 182 -4.77 -6.77 -12.45
C LEU A 182 -3.98 -6.43 -13.72
N ARG A 183 -4.39 -5.38 -14.44
CA ARG A 183 -3.65 -4.87 -15.60
C ARG A 183 -2.24 -4.44 -15.20
N ALA A 184 -2.10 -3.61 -14.17
CA ALA A 184 -0.80 -3.12 -13.67
C ALA A 184 0.10 -4.25 -13.16
N TYR A 185 -0.49 -5.33 -12.63
CA TYR A 185 0.25 -6.53 -12.25
C TYR A 185 0.75 -7.32 -13.47
N GLN A 186 -0.07 -7.49 -14.51
CA GLN A 186 0.24 -8.34 -15.66
C GLN A 186 1.09 -7.65 -16.74
N ARG A 187 0.87 -6.37 -16.99
CA ARG A 187 1.51 -5.62 -18.09
C ARG A 187 2.23 -4.41 -17.54
N LEU A 188 3.33 -4.03 -18.19
CA LEU A 188 3.92 -2.72 -17.95
C LEU A 188 2.93 -1.65 -18.40
N SER A 189 2.84 -0.58 -17.61
CA SER A 189 2.00 0.58 -17.90
C SER A 189 2.92 1.76 -18.25
N PRO A 190 3.35 1.89 -19.52
CA PRO A 190 4.30 2.93 -19.93
C PRO A 190 3.77 4.35 -19.69
N PHE A 191 2.45 4.55 -19.74
CA PHE A 191 1.82 5.86 -19.52
C PHE A 191 1.06 5.95 -18.19
N GLY A 192 1.29 5.02 -17.26
CA GLY A 192 0.64 4.95 -15.95
C GLY A 192 -0.82 4.45 -16.03
N TRP A 193 -1.64 5.06 -16.89
CA TRP A 193 -3.03 4.68 -17.14
C TRP A 193 -3.20 3.66 -18.29
N LEU A 194 -2.29 3.67 -19.26
CA LEU A 194 -2.29 2.85 -20.48
C LEU A 194 -1.00 2.05 -20.61
#